data_AF-A0A3N4PZX3-F1
#
_entry.id   AF-A0A3N4PZX3-F1
#
_cell.length_a   1.000
_cell.length_b   1.000
_cell.length_c   1.000
_cell.angle_alpha   90.00
_cell.angle_beta   90.00
_cell.angle_gamma   90.00
#
_symmetry.space_group_name_H-M   'P 1'
#
loop_
_entity.id
_entity.type
_entity.pdbx_description
1 polymer ?
#
loop_
_entity_poly.entity_id
_entity_poly.type
_entity_poly.pdbx_seq_one_letter_code
_entity_poly.pdbx_strand_id
1 'polypeptide(L)'
;MRILTGIMLLMAAACGQPATEKKNNAQDTLSPPPATAAAPTPSSSAPPADTVRITGDFNGDGVRDTAVSVLYEKAVEENTQDYYIVRFTGNGLPATTPLPGRQRLVNEGDLNGDGADELTLFGEPLHGCTYTMQTVFLQGAGWRQLTAPWLIPTACEFFGDEQLQQRIFLENGVLYHLLEDVNDENFKLIKQPLPLR
;
A
#
# COMPACT_ATOMS: atom_id res chain seq x y z
N MET A 1 71.74 -3.64 -38.29
CA MET A 1 72.74 -3.23 -37.30
C MET A 1 72.29 -1.92 -36.68
N ARG A 2 72.12 -1.93 -35.35
CA ARG A 2 72.12 -0.82 -34.36
C ARG A 2 71.22 0.42 -34.60
N ILE A 3 70.23 0.62 -33.72
CA ILE A 3 70.15 1.60 -32.59
C ILE A 3 70.26 3.08 -33.04
N LEU A 4 69.28 3.93 -32.68
CA LEU A 4 69.39 5.12 -31.78
C LEU A 4 68.23 6.13 -31.99
N THR A 5 67.51 6.38 -30.88
CA THR A 5 67.13 7.68 -30.27
C THR A 5 66.74 8.90 -31.10
N GLY A 6 65.72 9.62 -30.61
CA GLY A 6 65.62 11.06 -30.85
C GLY A 6 64.38 11.72 -30.25
N ILE A 7 64.45 12.09 -28.96
CA ILE A 7 63.53 13.02 -28.29
C ILE A 7 63.69 14.41 -28.91
N MET A 8 62.60 15.13 -29.22
CA MET A 8 62.57 16.58 -28.98
C MET A 8 61.15 17.14 -28.91
N LEU A 9 60.84 17.69 -27.73
CA LEU A 9 59.71 18.53 -27.42
C LEU A 9 59.99 19.95 -27.93
N LEU A 10 59.03 20.64 -28.56
CA LEU A 10 59.05 22.10 -28.64
C LEU A 10 57.65 22.71 -28.70
N MET A 11 57.52 23.81 -27.96
CA MET A 11 56.33 24.54 -27.52
C MET A 11 55.75 25.57 -28.52
N ALA A 12 54.60 26.13 -28.09
CA ALA A 12 54.06 27.49 -28.30
C ALA A 12 52.89 27.57 -29.31
N ALA A 13 51.65 27.88 -28.90
CA ALA A 13 51.13 29.19 -28.45
C ALA A 13 51.22 30.25 -29.56
N ALA A 14 50.22 31.04 -29.95
CA ALA A 14 48.85 31.24 -29.49
C ALA A 14 48.07 32.06 -30.57
N CYS A 15 46.75 32.06 -30.42
CA CYS A 15 45.76 33.11 -30.70
C CYS A 15 45.70 33.84 -32.07
N GLY A 16 44.56 33.62 -32.74
CA GLY A 16 43.56 34.69 -32.87
C GLY A 16 43.30 35.19 -34.30
N GLN A 17 42.05 35.07 -34.77
CA GLN A 17 41.16 36.22 -35.06
C GLN A 17 39.79 35.77 -35.65
N PRO A 18 38.77 36.65 -35.59
CA PRO A 18 37.36 36.29 -35.52
C PRO A 18 36.67 36.33 -36.89
N ALA A 19 35.51 35.68 -37.01
CA ALA A 19 34.59 35.90 -38.12
C ALA A 19 33.14 35.90 -37.63
N THR A 20 32.47 37.01 -37.93
CA THR A 20 31.05 37.31 -37.78
C THR A 20 30.14 36.27 -38.45
N GLU A 21 29.13 35.81 -37.70
CA GLU A 21 28.04 34.96 -38.16
C GLU A 21 27.15 35.65 -39.22
N LYS A 22 26.91 34.95 -40.33
CA LYS A 22 25.66 35.04 -41.10
C LYS A 22 25.11 33.64 -41.34
N LYS A 23 23.85 33.50 -40.90
CA LYS A 23 22.96 32.34 -40.89
C LYS A 23 23.08 31.39 -42.07
N ASN A 24 23.34 30.12 -41.77
CA ASN A 24 22.87 28.99 -42.56
C ASN A 24 21.86 28.20 -41.73
N ASN A 25 20.66 28.05 -42.30
CA ASN A 25 19.60 27.20 -41.81
C ASN A 25 20.03 25.73 -42.03
N ALA A 26 20.65 25.13 -41.02
CA ALA A 26 20.85 23.70 -40.93
C ALA A 26 19.95 23.20 -39.79
N GLN A 27 19.05 22.30 -40.16
CA GLN A 27 18.12 21.63 -39.27
C GLN A 27 18.90 20.62 -38.43
N ASP A 28 19.46 21.09 -37.31
CA ASP A 28 20.24 20.27 -36.39
C ASP A 28 19.29 19.52 -35.45
N THR A 29 19.16 18.23 -35.71
CA THR A 29 18.41 17.29 -34.86
C THR A 29 19.29 16.94 -33.68
N LEU A 30 19.33 17.84 -32.70
CA LEU A 30 19.89 17.51 -31.39
C LEU A 30 18.86 16.65 -30.64
N SER A 31 19.07 15.34 -30.70
CA SER A 31 18.51 14.40 -29.73
C SER A 31 18.76 14.94 -28.31
N PRO A 32 17.76 14.98 -27.42
CA PRO A 32 18.02 15.34 -26.03
C PRO A 32 19.03 14.34 -25.43
N PRO A 33 19.91 14.80 -24.51
CA PRO A 33 20.84 13.91 -23.82
C PRO A 33 20.04 12.80 -23.11
N PRO A 34 20.59 11.57 -22.99
CA PRO A 34 19.91 10.49 -22.30
C PRO A 34 19.58 10.95 -20.88
N ALA A 35 18.31 10.83 -20.51
CA ALA A 35 17.83 11.15 -19.17
C ALA A 35 18.69 10.35 -18.17
N THR A 36 19.57 11.04 -17.47
CA THR A 36 20.27 10.49 -16.31
C THR A 36 19.18 10.04 -15.35
N ALA A 37 19.08 8.72 -15.14
CA ALA A 37 18.12 8.13 -14.21
C ALA A 37 18.27 8.84 -12.86
N ALA A 38 17.23 9.60 -12.48
CA ALA A 38 17.16 10.16 -11.16
C ALA A 38 17.15 9.00 -10.16
N ALA A 39 18.09 9.01 -9.22
CA ALA A 39 18.09 8.09 -8.10
C ALA A 39 16.75 8.19 -7.35
N PRO A 40 16.20 7.09 -6.81
CA PRO A 40 14.97 7.15 -6.03
C PRO A 40 15.22 8.01 -4.80
N THR A 41 14.48 9.12 -4.67
CA THR A 41 14.38 9.87 -3.43
C THR A 41 13.49 9.10 -2.46
N PRO A 42 13.98 8.61 -1.31
CA PRO A 42 13.09 8.18 -0.25
C PRO A 42 12.64 9.39 0.58
N SER A 43 11.54 9.18 1.30
CA SER A 43 11.12 9.94 2.49
C SER A 43 10.19 11.13 2.25
N SER A 44 8.90 10.82 2.10
CA SER A 44 7.87 11.60 2.79
C SER A 44 7.68 10.99 4.18
N SER A 45 8.07 11.73 5.22
CA SER A 45 7.92 11.35 6.63
C SER A 45 6.56 11.77 7.20
N ALA A 46 5.49 11.57 6.43
CA ALA A 46 4.15 11.53 6.99
C ALA A 46 3.83 10.06 7.25
N PRO A 47 3.42 9.66 8.48
CA PRO A 47 2.81 8.35 8.63
C PRO A 47 1.69 8.23 7.59
N PRO A 48 1.61 7.15 6.81
CA PRO A 48 0.57 7.01 5.80
C PRO A 48 -0.78 7.14 6.48
N ALA A 49 -1.76 7.73 5.80
CA ALA A 49 -3.06 7.96 6.39
C ALA A 49 -3.64 6.63 6.87
N ASP A 50 -3.76 6.45 8.20
CA ASP A 50 -4.52 5.33 8.75
C ASP A 50 -5.92 5.38 8.12
N THR A 51 -6.26 4.41 7.27
CA THR A 51 -7.53 4.38 6.53
C THR A 51 -8.67 4.11 7.51
N VAL A 52 -9.07 5.15 8.22
CA VAL A 52 -10.20 5.12 9.15
C VAL A 52 -11.52 5.38 8.44
N ARG A 53 -11.50 5.69 7.14
CA ARG A 53 -12.66 6.00 6.32
C ARG A 53 -12.50 5.47 4.91
N ILE A 54 -13.51 4.73 4.43
CA ILE A 54 -13.58 4.17 3.08
C ILE A 54 -15.01 4.27 2.53
N THR A 55 -15.18 4.03 1.23
CA THR A 55 -16.48 3.98 0.56
C THR A 55 -16.68 2.64 -0.16
N GLY A 56 -17.93 2.18 -0.24
CA GLY A 56 -18.29 0.88 -0.82
C GLY A 56 -19.80 0.70 -0.92
N ASP A 57 -20.26 -0.26 -1.72
CA ASP A 57 -21.67 -0.69 -1.79
C ASP A 57 -21.88 -1.83 -0.78
N PHE A 58 -21.85 -1.49 0.51
CA PHE A 58 -21.77 -2.46 1.60
C PHE A 58 -23.09 -3.21 1.87
N ASN A 59 -24.19 -2.78 1.26
CA ASN A 59 -25.50 -3.43 1.35
C ASN A 59 -26.02 -3.96 0.00
N GLY A 60 -25.27 -3.78 -1.09
CA GLY A 60 -25.62 -4.25 -2.44
C GLY A 60 -26.80 -3.51 -3.08
N ASP A 61 -27.08 -2.27 -2.66
CA ASP A 61 -28.20 -1.48 -3.20
C ASP A 61 -27.82 -0.62 -4.42
N GLY A 62 -26.56 -0.66 -4.83
CA GLY A 62 -26.02 0.11 -5.95
C GLY A 62 -25.61 1.54 -5.58
N VAL A 63 -25.77 1.96 -4.33
CA VAL A 63 -25.39 3.27 -3.81
C VAL A 63 -24.21 3.12 -2.87
N ARG A 64 -23.19 3.97 -3.06
CA ARG A 64 -22.02 3.95 -2.17
C ARG A 64 -22.36 4.48 -0.78
N ASP A 65 -22.06 3.68 0.21
CA ASP A 65 -21.98 4.02 1.62
C ASP A 65 -20.56 4.49 1.98
N THR A 66 -20.45 5.17 3.13
CA THR A 66 -19.15 5.50 3.73
C THR A 66 -19.02 4.79 5.07
N ALA A 67 -17.99 3.97 5.23
CA ALA A 67 -17.62 3.36 6.50
C ALA A 67 -16.59 4.24 7.23
N VAL A 68 -16.74 4.40 8.54
CA VAL A 68 -15.83 5.17 9.39
C VAL A 68 -15.54 4.41 10.68
N SER A 69 -14.26 4.15 10.95
CA SER A 69 -13.75 3.62 12.21
C SER A 69 -13.74 4.73 13.25
N VAL A 70 -14.43 4.51 14.36
CA VAL A 70 -14.58 5.50 15.44
C VAL A 70 -14.27 4.87 16.79
N LEU A 71 -13.65 5.64 17.68
CA LEU A 71 -13.46 5.24 19.07
C LEU A 71 -14.84 4.98 19.69
N TYR A 72 -15.01 3.79 20.25
CA TYR A 72 -16.24 3.36 20.91
C TYR A 72 -16.11 3.49 22.42
N GLU A 73 -15.04 2.96 22.98
CA GLU A 73 -14.77 2.96 24.40
C GLU A 73 -13.28 3.17 24.64
N LYS A 74 -12.97 4.16 25.48
CA LYS A 74 -11.59 4.42 25.90
C LYS A 74 -11.28 3.53 27.11
N ALA A 75 -10.13 2.87 27.07
CA ALA A 75 -9.63 2.12 28.21
C ALA A 75 -9.45 3.03 29.44
N VAL A 76 -9.84 2.51 30.60
CA VAL A 76 -9.73 3.23 31.89
C VAL A 76 -8.36 3.00 32.54
N GLU A 77 -7.80 1.80 32.36
CA GLU A 77 -6.51 1.40 32.92
C GLU A 77 -5.37 1.63 31.94
N GLU A 78 -4.21 2.00 32.47
CA GLU A 78 -2.97 2.05 31.69
C GLU A 78 -2.64 0.66 31.14
N ASN A 79 -2.11 0.59 29.92
CA ASN A 79 -1.80 -0.66 29.21
C ASN A 79 -3.02 -1.54 28.88
N THR A 80 -4.23 -0.97 28.88
CA THR A 80 -5.43 -1.62 28.32
C THR A 80 -5.80 -1.01 26.97
N GLN A 81 -6.26 -1.83 26.04
CA GLN A 81 -6.56 -1.41 24.67
C GLN A 81 -7.93 -0.70 24.59
N ASP A 82 -7.97 0.43 23.88
CA ASP A 82 -9.21 1.08 23.44
C ASP A 82 -10.03 0.16 22.51
N TYR A 83 -11.35 0.34 22.48
CA TYR A 83 -12.25 -0.35 21.57
C TYR A 83 -12.81 0.61 20.51
N TYR A 84 -12.95 0.11 19.30
CA TYR A 84 -13.43 0.85 18.14
C TYR A 84 -14.61 0.12 17.47
N ILE A 85 -15.48 0.87 16.82
CA ILE A 85 -16.56 0.35 15.97
C ILE A 85 -16.48 0.98 14.59
N VAL A 86 -17.03 0.31 13.59
CA VAL A 86 -17.28 0.92 12.28
C VAL A 86 -18.73 1.38 12.21
N ARG A 87 -18.90 2.66 11.88
CA ARG A 87 -20.20 3.27 11.60
C ARG A 87 -20.30 3.57 10.12
N PHE A 88 -21.52 3.52 9.60
CA PHE A 88 -21.80 3.79 8.21
C PHE A 88 -22.62 5.08 8.09
N THR A 89 -22.30 5.90 7.10
CA THR A 89 -23.12 7.05 6.72
C THR A 89 -23.76 6.76 5.36
N GLY A 90 -25.09 6.78 5.33
CA GLY A 90 -25.88 6.26 4.20
C GLY A 90 -26.78 5.12 4.66
N ASN A 91 -28.00 5.09 4.14
CA ASN A 91 -28.87 3.90 3.98
C ASN A 91 -29.16 2.97 5.17
N GLY A 92 -28.87 3.37 6.41
CA GLY A 92 -29.34 2.68 7.63
C GLY A 92 -28.59 1.39 7.98
N LEU A 93 -27.37 1.21 7.45
CA LEU A 93 -26.49 0.10 7.78
C LEU A 93 -26.20 0.00 9.30
N PRO A 94 -26.25 -1.21 9.89
CA PRO A 94 -25.89 -1.40 11.29
C PRO A 94 -24.39 -1.17 11.50
N ALA A 95 -24.02 -0.66 12.68
CA ALA A 95 -22.60 -0.62 13.07
C ALA A 95 -22.05 -2.04 13.26
N THR A 96 -20.73 -2.20 13.13
CA THR A 96 -20.06 -3.44 13.51
C THR A 96 -20.06 -3.63 15.02
N THR A 97 -19.72 -4.83 15.48
CA THR A 97 -19.41 -5.06 16.90
C THR A 97 -18.12 -4.32 17.30
N PRO A 98 -17.99 -3.87 18.55
CA PRO A 98 -16.73 -3.31 19.05
C PRO A 98 -15.57 -4.30 18.91
N LEU A 99 -14.42 -3.81 18.45
CA LEU A 99 -13.18 -4.56 18.30
C LEU A 99 -12.04 -3.84 19.02
N PRO A 100 -11.08 -4.58 19.60
CA PRO A 100 -9.93 -4.00 20.27
C PRO A 100 -8.99 -3.36 19.26
N GLY A 101 -8.48 -2.19 19.62
CA GLY A 101 -7.49 -1.44 18.86
C GLY A 101 -8.08 -0.58 17.77
N ARG A 102 -7.26 0.35 17.27
CA ARG A 102 -7.68 1.20 16.16
C ARG A 102 -7.85 0.33 14.93
N GLN A 103 -9.01 0.44 14.30
CA GLN A 103 -9.31 -0.34 13.09
C GLN A 103 -8.95 0.49 11.86
N ARG A 104 -8.04 -0.04 11.04
CA ARG A 104 -7.88 0.38 9.64
C ARG A 104 -8.81 -0.44 8.77
N LEU A 105 -9.37 0.21 7.75
CA LEU A 105 -10.47 -0.33 6.95
C LEU A 105 -10.03 -0.52 5.51
N VAL A 106 -10.43 -1.65 4.93
CA VAL A 106 -10.26 -1.96 3.51
C VAL A 106 -11.60 -2.40 2.94
N ASN A 107 -11.98 -1.83 1.80
CA ASN A 107 -13.08 -2.35 0.99
C ASN A 107 -12.51 -3.43 0.09
N GLU A 108 -13.02 -4.66 0.19
CA GLU A 108 -12.53 -5.80 -0.59
C GLU A 108 -13.31 -6.05 -1.89
N GLY A 109 -14.40 -5.31 -2.10
CA GLY A 109 -15.40 -5.63 -3.11
C GLY A 109 -16.18 -6.90 -2.76
N ASP A 110 -16.88 -7.45 -3.73
CA ASP A 110 -17.72 -8.64 -3.57
C ASP A 110 -16.87 -9.94 -3.61
N LEU A 111 -16.28 -10.28 -2.46
CA LEU A 111 -15.50 -11.50 -2.27
C LEU A 111 -16.37 -12.76 -2.19
N ASN A 112 -17.62 -12.62 -1.76
CA ASN A 112 -18.51 -13.73 -1.48
C ASN A 112 -19.50 -14.04 -2.62
N GLY A 113 -19.69 -13.09 -3.54
CA GLY A 113 -20.56 -13.20 -4.71
C GLY A 113 -22.05 -12.86 -4.46
N ASP A 114 -22.38 -12.18 -3.36
CA ASP A 114 -23.76 -11.79 -3.01
C ASP A 114 -24.18 -10.43 -3.56
N GLY A 115 -23.25 -9.71 -4.20
CA GLY A 115 -23.47 -8.40 -4.79
C GLY A 115 -23.28 -7.22 -3.84
N ALA A 116 -22.88 -7.45 -2.59
CA ALA A 116 -22.44 -6.42 -1.65
C ALA A 116 -20.92 -6.46 -1.46
N ASP A 117 -20.34 -5.31 -1.14
CA ASP A 117 -18.92 -5.21 -0.82
C ASP A 117 -18.61 -5.79 0.58
N GLU A 118 -17.53 -6.59 0.67
CA GLU A 118 -16.93 -7.01 1.93
C GLU A 118 -16.04 -5.93 2.55
N LEU A 119 -16.01 -5.92 3.89
CA LEU A 119 -15.19 -5.02 4.68
C LEU A 119 -14.13 -5.81 5.46
N THR A 120 -12.86 -5.46 5.29
CA THR A 120 -11.80 -5.95 6.19
C THR A 120 -11.45 -4.90 7.23
N LEU A 121 -11.35 -5.34 8.48
CA LEU A 121 -10.88 -4.58 9.63
C LEU A 121 -9.50 -5.09 10.08
N PHE A 122 -8.54 -4.18 10.15
CA PHE A 122 -7.20 -4.42 10.66
C PHE A 122 -7.05 -3.75 12.02
N GLY A 123 -7.08 -4.56 13.08
CA GLY A 123 -6.92 -4.12 14.45
C GLY A 123 -5.46 -3.94 14.80
N GLU A 124 -5.06 -2.69 15.03
CA GLU A 124 -3.72 -2.34 15.50
C GLU A 124 -3.55 -2.72 16.99
N PRO A 125 -2.50 -3.48 17.34
CA PRO A 125 -2.28 -3.87 18.73
C PRO A 125 -1.75 -2.68 19.55
N LEU A 126 -2.08 -2.65 20.85
CA LEU A 126 -1.53 -1.68 21.80
C LEU A 126 -0.04 -1.95 22.02
N HIS A 127 0.32 -3.23 22.07
CA HIS A 127 1.68 -3.71 22.25
C HIS A 127 1.96 -4.87 21.29
N GLY A 128 3.20 -4.96 20.83
CA GLY A 128 3.61 -5.97 19.88
C GLY A 128 3.44 -5.52 18.43
N CYS A 129 3.67 -6.46 17.52
CA CYS A 129 3.93 -6.15 16.12
C CYS A 129 3.11 -7.07 15.22
N THR A 130 1.84 -7.25 15.58
CA THR A 130 0.94 -8.19 14.92
C THR A 130 -0.44 -7.58 14.82
N TYR A 131 -0.93 -7.38 13.61
CA TYR A 131 -2.30 -6.93 13.40
C TYR A 131 -3.25 -8.12 13.47
N THR A 132 -4.47 -7.87 13.94
CA THR A 132 -5.59 -8.81 13.71
C THR A 132 -6.29 -8.39 12.43
N MET A 133 -6.47 -9.31 11.49
CA MET A 133 -7.28 -9.09 10.29
C MET A 133 -8.59 -9.86 10.40
N GLN A 134 -9.71 -9.18 10.14
CA GLN A 134 -11.04 -9.77 10.09
C GLN A 134 -11.83 -9.23 8.90
N THR A 135 -12.23 -10.10 7.98
CA THR A 135 -13.12 -9.76 6.88
C THR A 135 -14.57 -10.09 7.25
N VAL A 136 -15.47 -9.14 7.02
CA VAL A 136 -16.90 -9.25 7.34
C VAL A 136 -17.77 -8.90 6.14
N PHE A 137 -18.95 -9.50 6.11
CA PHE A 137 -20.03 -9.23 5.15
C PHE A 137 -21.33 -8.92 5.88
N LEU A 138 -22.25 -8.22 5.21
CA LEU A 138 -23.55 -7.90 5.78
C LEU A 138 -24.50 -9.09 5.57
N GLN A 139 -25.07 -9.63 6.65
CA GLN A 139 -26.08 -10.67 6.59
C GLN A 139 -27.32 -10.31 7.41
N GLY A 140 -28.42 -10.02 6.71
CA GLY A 140 -29.65 -9.56 7.36
C GLY A 140 -29.44 -8.23 8.08
N ALA A 141 -29.62 -8.22 9.40
CA ALA A 141 -29.51 -7.00 10.22
C ALA A 141 -28.13 -6.83 10.90
N GLY A 142 -27.10 -7.59 10.51
CA GLY A 142 -25.80 -7.52 11.17
C GLY A 142 -24.64 -8.06 10.35
N TRP A 143 -23.43 -7.77 10.83
CA TRP A 143 -22.17 -8.16 10.20
C TRP A 143 -21.73 -9.55 10.64
N ARG A 144 -21.29 -10.37 9.69
CA ARG A 144 -20.79 -11.74 9.91
C ARG A 144 -19.37 -11.86 9.38
N GLN A 145 -18.57 -12.69 10.03
CA GLN A 145 -17.23 -12.99 9.54
C GLN A 145 -17.32 -13.83 8.26
N LEU A 146 -16.66 -13.39 7.19
CA LEU A 146 -16.53 -14.16 5.96
C LEU A 146 -15.68 -15.42 6.22
N THR A 147 -14.61 -15.27 7.00
CA THR A 147 -13.61 -16.29 7.29
C THR A 147 -13.14 -16.23 8.75
N ALA A 148 -12.25 -17.13 9.16
CA ALA A 148 -11.54 -16.96 10.42
C ALA A 148 -10.74 -15.66 10.40
N PRO A 149 -10.64 -14.90 11.50
CA PRO A 149 -9.61 -13.88 11.60
C PRO A 149 -8.23 -14.54 11.67
N TRP A 150 -7.22 -13.85 11.17
CA TRP A 150 -5.82 -14.27 11.31
C TRP A 150 -4.93 -13.11 11.71
N LEU A 151 -3.71 -13.47 12.10
CA LEU A 151 -2.70 -12.55 12.56
C LEU A 151 -1.73 -12.22 11.42
N ILE A 152 -1.41 -10.94 11.30
CA ILE A 152 -0.44 -10.43 10.33
C ILE A 152 0.77 -9.92 11.09
N PRO A 153 1.90 -10.64 11.10
CA PRO A 153 3.14 -10.15 11.68
C PRO A 153 3.65 -8.96 10.87
N THR A 154 3.76 -7.79 11.51
CA THR A 154 4.22 -6.56 10.87
C THR A 154 5.71 -6.32 11.03
N ALA A 155 6.41 -7.14 11.81
CA ALA A 155 7.81 -6.92 12.20
C ALA A 155 8.08 -5.50 12.77
N CYS A 156 7.04 -4.90 13.36
CA CYS A 156 7.03 -3.56 13.92
C CYS A 156 7.13 -2.44 12.88
N GLU A 157 6.94 -2.78 11.61
CA GLU A 157 6.88 -1.84 10.50
C GLU A 157 5.45 -1.36 10.25
N PHE A 158 5.35 -0.17 9.67
CA PHE A 158 4.07 0.35 9.20
C PHE A 158 3.66 -0.37 7.90
N PHE A 159 2.42 -0.85 7.84
CA PHE A 159 1.87 -1.48 6.63
C PHE A 159 1.05 -0.46 5.84
N GLY A 160 1.43 -0.20 4.59
CA GLY A 160 0.65 0.63 3.68
C GLY A 160 -0.70 0.01 3.31
N ASP A 161 -1.66 0.83 2.88
CA ASP A 161 -3.00 0.40 2.47
C ASP A 161 -2.95 -0.66 1.37
N GLU A 162 -2.03 -0.53 0.42
CA GLU A 162 -1.79 -1.52 -0.63
C GLU A 162 -1.35 -2.88 -0.05
N GLN A 163 -0.51 -2.88 0.99
CA GLN A 163 -0.08 -4.10 1.66
C GLN A 163 -1.19 -4.75 2.48
N LEU A 164 -2.16 -3.97 2.94
CA LEU A 164 -3.36 -4.46 3.61
C LEU A 164 -4.37 -5.01 2.59
N GLN A 165 -4.59 -4.30 1.48
CA GLN A 165 -5.53 -4.71 0.42
C GLN A 165 -5.16 -6.06 -0.21
N GLN A 166 -3.88 -6.35 -0.43
CA GLN A 166 -3.46 -7.61 -1.07
C GLN A 166 -3.67 -8.86 -0.19
N ARG A 167 -4.14 -8.72 1.05
CA ARG A 167 -4.14 -9.82 2.04
C ARG A 167 -5.22 -10.86 1.80
N ILE A 168 -6.32 -10.48 1.18
CA ILE A 168 -7.40 -11.36 0.79
C ILE A 168 -7.90 -10.93 -0.59
N PHE A 169 -8.13 -11.88 -1.49
CA PHE A 169 -8.60 -11.55 -2.84
C PHE A 169 -9.26 -12.75 -3.51
N LEU A 170 -10.16 -12.46 -4.45
CA LEU A 170 -10.68 -13.45 -5.38
C LEU A 170 -9.76 -13.61 -6.59
N GLU A 171 -9.50 -14.86 -6.97
CA GLU A 171 -8.87 -15.19 -8.24
C GLU A 171 -9.57 -16.41 -8.86
N ASN A 172 -10.13 -16.24 -10.05
CA ASN A 172 -10.85 -17.29 -10.78
C ASN A 172 -11.96 -17.98 -9.94
N GLY A 173 -12.68 -17.19 -9.13
CA GLY A 173 -13.77 -17.69 -8.27
C GLY A 173 -13.30 -18.44 -7.02
N VAL A 174 -12.00 -18.43 -6.72
CA VAL A 174 -11.44 -19.00 -5.49
C VAL A 174 -10.93 -17.84 -4.63
N LEU A 175 -11.34 -17.82 -3.37
CA LEU A 175 -10.85 -16.87 -2.38
C LEU A 175 -9.46 -17.32 -1.89
N TYR A 176 -8.52 -16.39 -1.85
CA TYR A 176 -7.17 -16.61 -1.36
C TYR A 176 -6.82 -15.61 -0.27
N HIS A 177 -5.89 -16.00 0.60
CA HIS A 177 -5.16 -15.07 1.45
C HIS A 177 -3.64 -15.13 1.21
N LEU A 178 -2.95 -14.06 1.58
CA LEU A 178 -1.48 -14.00 1.63
C LEU A 178 -1.01 -13.99 3.09
N LEU A 179 -0.27 -15.03 3.47
CA LEU A 179 0.34 -15.17 4.78
C LEU A 179 1.85 -15.06 4.68
N GLU A 180 2.48 -14.44 5.67
CA GLU A 180 3.92 -14.47 5.84
C GLU A 180 4.41 -15.90 6.14
N ASP A 181 5.43 -16.36 5.42
CA ASP A 181 6.18 -17.54 5.81
C ASP A 181 7.06 -17.20 7.02
N VAL A 182 6.62 -17.61 8.21
CA VAL A 182 7.36 -17.37 9.46
C VAL A 182 8.68 -18.13 9.55
N ASN A 183 8.93 -19.09 8.64
CA ASN A 183 10.19 -19.82 8.57
C ASN A 183 11.16 -19.22 7.55
N ASP A 184 10.73 -18.20 6.78
CA ASP A 184 11.55 -17.45 5.85
C ASP A 184 12.01 -16.13 6.48
N GLU A 185 13.32 -15.85 6.43
CA GLU A 185 13.89 -14.65 7.05
C GLU A 185 13.39 -13.34 6.41
N ASN A 186 12.83 -13.41 5.20
CA ASN A 186 12.28 -12.26 4.49
C ASN A 186 10.75 -12.19 4.55
N PHE A 187 10.10 -13.06 5.36
CA PHE A 187 8.65 -13.14 5.50
C PHE A 187 7.92 -13.20 4.15
N LYS A 188 8.46 -14.00 3.22
CA LYS A 188 7.86 -14.16 1.90
C LYS A 188 6.36 -14.50 2.02
N LEU A 189 5.54 -13.84 1.20
CA LEU A 189 4.10 -14.13 1.16
C LEU A 189 3.81 -15.48 0.48
N ILE A 190 3.04 -16.31 1.16
CA ILE A 190 2.49 -17.57 0.68
C ILE A 190 1.01 -17.35 0.37
N LYS A 191 0.64 -17.58 -0.89
CA LYS A 191 -0.75 -17.63 -1.33
C LYS A 191 -1.37 -18.98 -0.96
N GLN A 192 -2.48 -18.96 -0.24
CA GLN A 192 -3.22 -20.18 0.11
C GLN A 192 -4.72 -20.00 -0.12
N PRO A 193 -5.42 -21.04 -0.61
CA PRO A 193 -6.87 -20.98 -0.77
C PRO A 193 -7.54 -20.87 0.61
N LEU A 194 -8.55 -20.02 0.71
CA LEU A 194 -9.29 -19.74 1.92
C LEU A 194 -10.76 -20.10 1.69
N PRO A 195 -11.26 -21.23 2.24
CA PRO A 195 -12.65 -21.60 2.07
C PRO A 195 -13.57 -20.62 2.81
N LEU A 196 -14.66 -20.22 2.14
CA LEU A 196 -15.77 -19.50 2.77
C LEU A 196 -16.40 -20.36 3.88
N ARG A 197 -16.87 -19.72 4.94
CA ARG A 197 -17.52 -20.38 6.08
C ARG A 197 -19.02 -20.53 5.92
#